data_AF-A0A4Q2ZAC1-F1
#
_entry.id   AF-A0A4Q2ZAC1-F1
#
_cell.length_a   1.000
_cell.length_b   1.000
_cell.length_c   1.000
_cell.angle_alpha   90.00
_cell.angle_beta   90.00
_cell.angle_gamma   90.00
#
_symmetry.space_group_name_H-M   'P 1'
#
loop_
_entity.id
_entity.type
_entity.pdbx_description
1 polymer ?
#
loop_
_entity_poly.entity_id
_entity_poly.type
_entity_poly.pdbx_seq_one_letter_code
_entity_poly.pdbx_strand_id
1 'polypeptide(L)' 'MREQEQVEMEQAGDEIAQLASKYMLLPEASRYEKISCHISRALTDGNWDDLNKWHRVRLRLTRLCRQRLAAARAQESL' A
#
# COMPACT_ATOMS: atom_id res chain seq x y z
N MET A 1 25.95 -2.80 -11.60
CA MET A 1 25.18 -3.07 -10.36
C MET A 1 24.12 -2.00 -10.06
N ARG A 2 24.37 -0.69 -10.23
CA ARG A 2 23.34 0.34 -9.95
C ARG A 2 22.08 0.31 -10.83
N GLU A 3 22.18 -0.14 -12.08
CA GLU A 3 21.02 -0.16 -13.00
C GLU A 3 20.02 -1.29 -12.69
N GLN A 4 20.48 -2.41 -12.13
CA GLN A 4 19.58 -3.51 -11.70
C GLN A 4 18.76 -3.11 -10.47
N GLU A 5 19.37 -2.41 -9.50
CA GLU A 5 18.65 -1.87 -8.34
C GLU A 5 17.57 -0.85 -8.74
N GLN A 6 17.83 0.00 -9.75
CA GLN A 6 16.84 0.97 -10.22
C GLN A 6 15.62 0.32 -10.89
N VAL A 7 15.84 -0.69 -11.75
CA VAL A 7 14.74 -1.38 -12.44
C VAL A 7 13.88 -2.20 -11.46
N GLU A 8 14.49 -2.86 -10.48
CA GLU A 8 13.75 -3.56 -9.42
C GLU A 8 12.96 -2.58 -8.53
N MET A 9 13.51 -1.40 -8.23
CA MET A 9 12.80 -0.37 -7.46
C MET A 9 11.59 0.22 -8.21
N GLU A 10 11.69 0.39 -9.53
CA GLU A 10 10.58 0.87 -10.37
C GLU A 10 9.48 -0.19 -10.51
N GLN A 11 9.83 -1.45 -10.77
CA GLN A 11 8.86 -2.57 -10.81
C GLN A 11 8.20 -2.82 -9.46
N ALA A 12 8.95 -2.69 -8.36
CA ALA A 12 8.38 -2.72 -7.01
C ALA A 12 7.43 -1.54 -6.77
N GLY A 13 7.68 -0.38 -7.38
CA GLY A 13 6.76 0.76 -7.36
C GLY A 13 5.39 0.42 -7.95
N ASP A 14 5.37 -0.28 -9.08
CA ASP A 14 4.15 -0.73 -9.74
C ASP A 14 3.40 -1.78 -8.91
N GLU A 15 4.11 -2.75 -8.33
CA GLU A 15 3.48 -3.76 -7.46
C GLU A 15 2.81 -3.12 -6.23
N ILE A 16 3.50 -2.20 -5.55
CA ILE A 16 2.95 -1.48 -4.39
C ILE A 16 1.68 -0.71 -4.76
N ALA A 17 1.66 -0.07 -5.94
CA ALA A 17 0.50 0.66 -6.44
C ALA A 17 -0.67 -0.28 -6.76
N GLN A 18 -0.40 -1.42 -7.39
CA GLN A 18 -1.42 -2.43 -7.72
C GLN A 18 -2.02 -3.05 -6.45
N LEU A 19 -1.19 -3.45 -5.49
CA LEU A 19 -1.65 -3.99 -4.22
C LEU A 19 -2.50 -2.97 -3.46
N ALA A 20 -2.02 -1.73 -3.30
CA ALA A 20 -2.78 -0.69 -2.62
C ALA A 20 -4.15 -0.43 -3.29
N SER A 21 -4.20 -0.45 -4.63
CA SER A 21 -5.44 -0.27 -5.38
C SER A 21 -6.41 -1.44 -5.18
N LYS A 22 -5.91 -2.69 -5.10
CA LYS A 22 -6.74 -3.86 -4.76
C LYS A 22 -7.36 -3.74 -3.36
N TYR A 23 -6.59 -3.28 -2.38
CA TYR A 23 -7.08 -3.06 -1.01
C TYR A 23 -8.09 -1.91 -0.90
N MET A 24 -8.09 -0.95 -1.83
CA MET A 24 -9.11 0.10 -1.89
C MET A 24 -10.51 -0.43 -2.22
N LEU A 25 -10.63 -1.61 -2.81
CA LEU A 25 -11.91 -2.24 -3.15
C LEU A 25 -12.55 -2.95 -1.95
N LEU A 26 -11.81 -3.13 -0.87
CA LEU A 26 -12.32 -3.74 0.36
C LEU A 26 -12.97 -2.69 1.26
N PRO A 27 -13.93 -3.11 2.12
CA PRO A 27 -14.45 -2.26 3.17
C PRO A 27 -13.31 -1.68 4.03
N GLU A 28 -13.51 -0.45 4.53
CA GLU A 28 -12.49 0.28 5.28
C GLU A 28 -11.98 -0.47 6.52
N ALA A 29 -12.87 -1.15 7.24
CA ALA A 29 -12.48 -1.99 8.37
C ALA A 29 -11.54 -3.13 7.94
N SER A 30 -11.85 -3.79 6.83
CA SER A 30 -11.14 -5.00 6.38
C SER A 30 -9.80 -4.72 5.69
N ARG A 31 -9.64 -3.57 5.03
CA ARG A 31 -8.44 -3.28 4.23
C ARG A 31 -7.18 -3.15 5.10
N TYR A 32 -7.28 -2.45 6.24
CA TYR A 32 -6.14 -2.23 7.13
C TYR A 32 -5.86 -3.44 8.01
N GLU A 33 -6.89 -4.19 8.38
CA GLU A 33 -6.76 -5.44 9.12
C GLU A 33 -5.94 -6.47 8.32
N LYS A 34 -6.32 -6.73 7.06
CA LYS A 34 -5.59 -7.67 6.21
C LYS A 34 -4.12 -7.28 5.97
N ILE A 35 -3.85 -5.99 5.76
CA ILE A 35 -2.46 -5.51 5.64
C ILE A 35 -1.71 -5.70 6.96
N SER A 36 -2.36 -5.48 8.11
CA SER A 36 -1.76 -5.73 9.42
C SER A 36 -1.43 -7.21 9.60
N CYS A 37 -2.29 -8.14 9.16
CA CYS A 37 -1.99 -9.57 9.17
C CYS A 37 -0.73 -9.91 8.36
N HIS A 38 -0.56 -9.31 7.17
CA HIS A 38 0.64 -9.51 6.37
C HIS A 38 1.91 -8.98 7.04
N ILE A 39 1.84 -7.80 7.68
CA ILE A 39 2.95 -7.23 8.45
C ILE A 39 3.32 -8.14 9.63
N SER A 40 2.33 -8.59 10.41
CA SER A 40 2.56 -9.48 11.55
C SER A 40 3.17 -10.81 11.13
N ARG A 41 2.72 -11.36 10.00
CA ARG A 41 3.29 -12.59 9.45
C ARG A 41 4.73 -12.38 8.98
N ALA A 42 5.00 -11.34 8.21
CA ALA A 42 6.36 -11.02 7.75
C ALA A 42 7.33 -10.79 8.92
N LEU A 43 6.86 -10.14 9.99
CA LEU A 43 7.61 -9.95 11.22
C LEU A 43 7.90 -11.29 11.93
N THR A 44 6.89 -12.16 12.03
CA THR A 44 7.03 -13.49 12.66
C THR A 44 7.98 -14.39 11.87
N ASP A 45 7.87 -14.34 10.54
CA ASP A 45 8.68 -15.14 9.62
C ASP A 45 10.10 -14.56 9.43
N GLY A 46 10.39 -13.37 9.98
CA GLY A 46 11.68 -12.69 9.84
C GLY A 46 11.98 -12.20 8.41
N ASN A 47 10.95 -12.08 7.55
CA ASN A 47 11.10 -11.65 6.17
C ASN A 47 11.02 -10.12 6.05
N TRP A 48 12.19 -9.47 6.06
CA TRP A 48 12.32 -8.01 6.01
C TRP A 48 11.85 -7.39 4.69
N ASP A 49 11.99 -8.10 3.57
CA ASP A 49 11.54 -7.61 2.26
C ASP A 49 10.02 -7.54 2.18
N ASP A 50 9.35 -8.60 2.63
CA ASP A 50 7.88 -8.61 2.75
C ASP A 50 7.41 -7.56 3.76
N LEU A 51 8.11 -7.42 4.90
CA LEU A 51 7.76 -6.42 5.90
C LEU A 51 7.79 -5.01 5.30
N ASN A 52 8.90 -4.65 4.62
CA ASN A 52 9.04 -3.36 3.96
C ASN A 52 7.97 -3.15 2.87
N LYS A 53 7.73 -4.18 2.05
CA LYS A 53 6.67 -4.17 1.03
C LYS A 53 5.31 -3.85 1.64
N TRP A 54 4.88 -4.57 2.68
CA TRP A 54 3.56 -4.36 3.28
C TRP A 54 3.42 -3.00 3.98
N HIS A 55 4.50 -2.46 4.55
CA HIS A 55 4.53 -1.07 5.04
C HIS A 55 4.36 -0.05 3.92
N ARG A 56 5.04 -0.23 2.78
CA ARG A 56 4.89 0.63 1.60
C ARG A 56 3.47 0.56 1.03
N VAL A 57 2.86 -0.63 0.96
CA VAL A 57 1.44 -0.79 0.58
C VAL A 57 0.52 -0.03 1.53
N ARG A 58 0.71 -0.18 2.86
CA ARG A 58 -0.09 0.54 3.87
C ARG A 58 -0.03 2.05 3.70
N LEU A 59 1.17 2.59 3.48
CA LEU A 59 1.37 4.01 3.26
C LEU A 59 0.68 4.50 1.98
N ARG A 60 0.85 3.79 0.87
CA ARG A 60 0.22 4.13 -0.42
C ARG A 60 -1.30 4.09 -0.31
N LEU A 61 -1.86 3.04 0.31
CA LEU A 61 -3.30 2.92 0.57
C LEU A 61 -3.83 4.12 1.36
N THR A 62 -3.15 4.49 2.45
CA THR A 62 -3.54 5.63 3.29
C THR A 62 -3.60 6.93 2.48
N ARG A 63 -2.62 7.15 1.59
CA ARG A 63 -2.60 8.33 0.70
C ARG A 63 -3.78 8.31 -0.28
N LEU A 64 -4.07 7.17 -0.91
CA LEU A 64 -5.21 7.02 -1.82
C LEU A 64 -6.55 7.29 -1.11
N CYS A 65 -6.71 6.80 0.12
CA CYS A 65 -7.91 7.05 0.94
C CYS A 65 -8.09 8.54 1.20
N ARG A 66 -7.01 9.24 1.61
CA ARG A 66 -7.04 10.69 1.86
C ARG A 66 -7.37 11.49 0.61
N GLN A 67 -6.81 11.10 -0.54
CA GLN A 67 -7.10 11.74 -1.82
C GLN A 67 -8.57 11.60 -2.21
N ARG A 68 -9.16 10.40 -2.09
CA ARG A 68 -10.60 10.20 -2.37
C ARG A 68 -11.49 10.99 -1.43
N LEU A 69 -11.16 11.02 -0.14
CA LEU A 69 -11.92 11.80 0.84
C LEU A 69 -11.84 13.30 0.56
N ALA A 70 -10.66 13.81 0.21
CA ALA A 70 -10.47 15.21 -0.16
C ALA A 70 -11.25 15.57 -1.44
N ALA A 71 -11.24 14.69 -2.45
CA ALA A 71 -12.01 14.88 -3.68
C ALA A 71 -13.52 14.88 -3.42
N ALA A 72 -14.02 13.99 -2.56
CA ALA A 72 -15.44 13.96 -2.18
C ALA A 72 -15.87 15.26 -1.48
N ARG A 73 -15.08 15.75 -0.53
CA ARG A 73 -15.36 17.03 0.16
C ARG A 73 -15.33 18.24 -0.76
N ALA A 74 -14.43 18.25 -1.74
CA ALA A 74 -14.38 19.31 -2.74
C ALA A 74 -15.62 19.32 -3.64
N GLN A 75 -16.20 18.15 -3.93
CA GLN A 75 -17.44 18.02 -4.70
C GLN A 75 -18.69 18.44 -3.90
N GLU A 76 -18.70 18.22 -2.59
CA GLU A 76 -19.80 18.67 -1.69
C GLU A 76 -19.80 20.20 -1.44
N SER A 77 -18.71 20.89 -1.77
CA SER A 77 -18.54 22.34 -1.54
C SER A 77 -18.87 23.20 -2.78
N LEU A 78 -19.38 22.59 -3.85
CA LEU A 78 -19.82 23.23 -5.11
C LEU A 78 -21.34 23.18 -5.23
#